data_AF-A0ABD0SDH8-F1
#
_entry.id   AF-A0ABD0SDH8-F1
#
_cell.length_a   1.000
_cell.length_b   1.000
_cell.length_c   1.000
_cell.angle_alpha   90.00
_cell.angle_beta   90.00
_cell.angle_gamma   90.00
#
_symmetry.space_group_name_H-M   'P 1'
#
loop_
_entity.id
_entity.type
_entity.pdbx_description
1 polymer ?
#
loop_
_entity_poly.entity_id
_entity_poly.type
_entity_poly.pdbx_seq_one_letter_code
_entity_poly.pdbx_strand_id
1 'polypeptide(L)'
;MKRTLLRKFTRYHKKALFFLNDISEATRATTTVEKKCPIRSRDTYRMCVRHVSKQCRVITKSLVTSLEKQRHDVDAFTEAAICNVSAMKADPVQLIKTIAMEDAALEFALPGFLRLLGACSVYCDRFEPTAHWKKPKRHMSDQDLVIKHFLTRKNYEQLVKGTL
;
A
#
# COMPACT_ATOMS: atom_id res chain seq x y z
N MET A 1 -2.37 -19.55 20.61
CA MET A 1 -2.42 -18.13 20.18
C MET A 1 -1.13 -17.67 19.48
N LYS A 2 0.03 -17.76 20.14
CA LYS A 2 1.36 -17.39 19.58
C LYS A 2 1.65 -17.98 18.20
N ARG A 3 1.46 -19.30 18.02
CA ARG A 3 1.66 -20.00 16.73
C ARG A 3 0.78 -19.43 15.60
N THR A 4 -0.45 -19.05 15.90
CA THR A 4 -1.38 -18.44 14.94
C THR A 4 -0.93 -17.04 14.53
N LEU A 5 -0.47 -16.23 15.49
CA LEU A 5 0.08 -14.90 15.24
C LEU A 5 1.34 -14.97 14.39
N LEU A 6 2.28 -15.86 14.73
CA LEU A 6 3.51 -16.06 13.95
C LEU A 6 3.23 -16.49 12.52
N ARG A 7 2.29 -17.43 12.31
CA ARG A 7 1.89 -17.85 10.95
C ARG A 7 1.32 -16.68 10.14
N LYS A 8 0.54 -15.80 10.78
CA LYS A 8 0.03 -14.59 10.15
C LYS A 8 1.18 -13.61 9.81
N PHE A 9 2.09 -13.36 10.74
CA PHE A 9 3.29 -12.54 10.51
C PHE A 9 4.10 -12.99 9.30
N THR A 10 4.43 -14.28 9.24
CA THR A 10 5.23 -14.82 8.13
C THR A 10 4.53 -14.61 6.79
N ARG A 11 3.20 -14.78 6.74
CA ARG A 11 2.42 -14.54 5.52
C ARG A 11 2.46 -13.05 5.13
N TYR A 12 2.35 -12.14 6.09
CA TYR A 12 2.32 -10.69 5.85
C TYR A 12 3.67 -10.14 5.45
N HIS A 13 4.73 -10.53 6.14
CA HIS A 13 6.10 -10.19 5.78
C HIS A 13 6.39 -10.63 4.33
N LYS A 14 5.99 -11.87 3.98
CA LYS A 14 6.09 -12.37 2.60
C LYS A 14 5.28 -11.52 1.61
N LYS A 15 4.02 -11.16 1.91
CA LYS A 15 3.20 -10.26 1.07
C LYS A 15 3.88 -8.89 0.88
N ALA A 16 4.38 -8.27 1.95
CA ALA A 16 5.01 -6.96 1.89
C ALA A 16 6.31 -6.97 1.08
N LEU A 17 7.11 -8.04 1.19
CA LEU A 17 8.29 -8.26 0.35
C LEU A 17 7.92 -8.46 -1.13
N PHE A 18 6.87 -9.23 -1.43
CA PHE A 18 6.36 -9.34 -2.79
C PHE A 18 5.93 -7.98 -3.34
N PHE A 19 5.23 -7.18 -2.54
CA PHE A 19 4.80 -5.86 -2.98
C PHE A 19 5.98 -4.92 -3.28
N LEU A 20 7.09 -4.99 -2.53
CA LEU A 20 8.31 -4.26 -2.87
C LEU A 20 8.89 -4.67 -4.24
N ASN A 21 8.80 -5.95 -4.58
CA ASN A 21 9.19 -6.44 -5.91
C ASN A 21 8.23 -5.92 -6.98
N ASP A 22 6.91 -5.98 -6.76
CA ASP A 22 5.90 -5.46 -7.68
C ASP A 22 6.08 -3.96 -7.95
N ILE A 23 6.41 -3.17 -6.93
CA ILE A 23 6.74 -1.75 -7.09
C ILE A 23 7.92 -1.59 -8.05
N SER A 24 8.97 -2.40 -7.88
CA SER A 24 10.17 -2.33 -8.70
C SER A 24 9.90 -2.76 -10.15
N GLU A 25 9.10 -3.81 -10.35
CA GLU A 25 8.73 -4.33 -11.66
C GLU A 25 7.82 -3.38 -12.43
N ALA A 26 6.75 -2.88 -11.79
CA ALA A 26 5.85 -1.91 -12.40
C ALA A 26 6.58 -0.60 -12.77
N THR A 27 7.50 -0.13 -11.92
CA THR A 27 8.34 1.05 -12.21
C THR A 27 9.30 0.80 -13.38
N ARG A 28 9.76 -0.44 -13.59
CA ARG A 28 10.55 -0.78 -14.79
C ARG A 28 9.65 -0.79 -16.02
N ALA A 29 8.45 -1.35 -15.91
CA ALA A 29 7.49 -1.43 -17.01
C ALA A 29 7.11 -0.05 -17.57
N THR A 30 7.06 1.00 -16.73
CA THR A 30 6.77 2.38 -17.17
C THR A 30 7.80 2.96 -18.14
N THR A 31 9.02 2.41 -18.22
CA THR A 31 10.02 2.85 -19.22
C THR A 31 9.54 2.60 -20.66
N THR A 32 8.70 1.59 -20.88
CA THR A 32 8.10 1.30 -22.19
C THR A 32 7.05 2.35 -22.56
N VAL A 33 6.30 2.84 -21.57
CA VAL A 33 5.33 3.92 -21.72
C VAL A 33 6.05 5.24 -21.98
N GLU A 34 7.09 5.54 -21.20
CA GLU A 34 7.93 6.74 -21.36
C GLU A 34 8.46 6.90 -22.79
N LYS A 35 8.92 5.81 -23.42
CA LYS A 35 9.41 5.83 -24.80
C LYS A 35 8.33 6.26 -25.81
N LYS A 36 7.06 5.95 -25.53
CA LYS A 36 5.91 6.34 -26.37
C LYS A 36 5.45 7.78 -26.11
N CYS A 37 5.89 8.41 -25.03
CA CYS A 37 5.52 9.78 -24.70
C CYS A 37 6.24 10.81 -25.61
N PRO A 38 5.59 11.95 -25.91
CA PRO A 38 6.23 13.07 -26.59
C PRO A 38 7.52 13.50 -25.88
N ILE A 39 8.58 13.82 -26.64
CA ILE A 39 9.92 14.13 -26.09
C ILE A 39 9.85 15.20 -24.98
N ARG A 40 9.08 16.26 -25.19
CA ARG A 40 8.91 17.38 -24.25
C ARG A 40 8.25 16.96 -22.92
N SER A 41 7.50 15.87 -22.91
CA SER A 41 6.76 15.38 -21.74
C SER A 41 7.45 14.24 -20.99
N ARG A 42 8.51 13.65 -21.58
CA ARG A 42 9.21 12.49 -21.00
C ARG A 42 9.78 12.77 -19.63
N ASP A 43 10.40 13.93 -19.43
CA ASP A 43 11.01 14.28 -18.14
C ASP A 43 9.95 14.47 -17.06
N THR A 44 8.82 15.11 -17.37
CA THR A 44 7.71 15.27 -16.40
C THR A 44 7.06 13.93 -16.04
N TYR A 45 6.84 13.06 -17.02
CA TYR A 45 6.38 11.69 -16.79
C TYR A 45 7.35 10.92 -15.87
N ARG A 46 8.64 10.94 -16.22
CA ARG A 46 9.70 10.25 -15.47
C ARG A 46 9.81 10.76 -14.04
N MET A 47 9.67 12.07 -13.82
CA MET A 47 9.65 12.66 -12.47
C MET A 47 8.44 12.18 -11.67
N CYS A 48 7.24 12.15 -12.27
CA CYS A 48 6.03 11.62 -11.63
C CYS A 48 6.21 10.16 -11.20
N VAL A 49 6.64 9.30 -12.13
CA VAL A 49 6.91 7.87 -11.87
C VAL A 49 7.93 7.71 -10.74
N ARG A 50 9.07 8.42 -10.81
CA ARG A 50 10.09 8.38 -9.76
C ARG A 50 9.54 8.79 -8.40
N HIS A 51 8.70 9.83 -8.35
CA HIS A 51 8.11 10.31 -7.10
C HIS A 51 7.16 9.26 -6.50
N VAL A 52 6.19 8.78 -7.27
CA VAL A 52 5.22 7.76 -6.84
C VAL A 52 5.93 6.49 -6.36
N SER A 53 6.85 5.96 -7.16
CA SER A 53 7.61 4.76 -6.81
C SER A 53 8.49 4.94 -5.58
N LYS A 54 9.11 6.13 -5.40
CA LYS A 54 9.91 6.41 -4.21
C LYS A 54 9.03 6.45 -2.96
N GLN A 55 7.90 7.14 -3.01
CA GLN A 55 6.98 7.24 -1.87
C GLN A 55 6.42 5.87 -1.46
N CYS A 56 5.89 5.11 -2.43
CA CYS A 56 5.37 3.77 -2.15
C CYS A 56 6.44 2.81 -1.63
N ARG A 57 7.69 2.90 -2.14
CA ARG A 57 8.80 2.09 -1.63
C ARG A 57 9.18 2.48 -0.19
N VAL A 58 9.20 3.77 0.15
CA VAL A 58 9.51 4.24 1.51
C VAL A 58 8.45 3.74 2.49
N ILE A 59 7.17 3.92 2.16
CA ILE A 59 6.05 3.46 3.00
C ILE A 59 6.10 1.94 3.20
N THR A 60 6.29 1.18 2.12
CA THR A 60 6.32 -0.29 2.19
C THR A 60 7.53 -0.79 2.96
N LYS A 61 8.71 -0.16 2.83
CA LYS A 61 9.88 -0.50 3.66
C LYS A 61 9.64 -0.22 5.14
N SER A 62 9.04 0.93 5.46
CA SER A 62 8.66 1.26 6.84
C SER A 62 7.72 0.21 7.42
N LEU A 63 6.77 -0.28 6.62
CA LEU A 63 5.86 -1.35 7.01
C LEU A 63 6.60 -2.68 7.26
N VAL A 64 7.53 -3.07 6.38
CA VAL A 64 8.36 -4.28 6.59
C VAL A 64 9.12 -4.19 7.91
N THR A 65 9.74 -3.05 8.20
CA THR A 65 10.45 -2.84 9.47
C THR A 65 9.51 -2.87 10.69
N SER A 66 8.30 -2.31 10.58
CA SER A 66 7.26 -2.40 11.60
C SER A 66 6.90 -3.86 11.89
N LEU A 67 6.62 -4.64 10.82
CA LEU A 67 6.27 -6.06 10.91
C LEU A 67 7.40 -6.91 11.52
N GLU A 68 8.67 -6.61 11.22
CA GLU A 68 9.82 -7.29 11.81
C GLU A 68 9.94 -7.00 13.30
N LYS A 69 9.77 -5.75 13.71
CA LYS A 69 9.74 -5.37 15.13
C LYS A 69 8.60 -6.05 15.88
N GLN A 70 7.39 -6.01 15.32
CA GLN A 70 6.22 -6.65 15.92
C GLN A 70 6.36 -8.18 16.00
N ARG A 71 7.06 -8.82 15.05
CA ARG A 71 7.40 -10.24 15.12
C ARG A 71 8.28 -10.55 16.33
N HIS A 72 9.29 -9.73 16.60
CA HIS A 72 10.12 -9.87 17.81
C HIS A 72 9.28 -9.73 19.09
N ASP A 73 8.32 -8.81 19.11
CA ASP A 73 7.41 -8.63 20.25
C ASP A 73 6.51 -9.88 20.45
N VAL A 74 6.05 -10.53 19.37
CA VAL A 74 5.31 -11.81 19.47
C VAL A 74 6.18 -12.97 19.89
N ASP A 75 7.42 -13.05 19.40
CA ASP A 75 8.36 -14.10 19.79
C ASP A 75 8.72 -14.02 21.27
N ALA A 76 8.71 -12.81 21.85
CA ALA A 76 8.92 -12.58 23.28
C ALA A 76 7.73 -12.99 24.18
N PHE A 77 6.54 -13.28 23.62
CA PHE A 77 5.42 -13.78 24.42
C PHE A 77 5.68 -15.19 24.95
N THR A 78 5.73 -15.35 26.28
CA THR A 78 5.72 -16.63 26.98
C THR A 78 4.33 -16.88 27.59
N GLU A 79 3.94 -18.15 27.80
CA GLU A 79 2.63 -18.48 28.41
C GLU A 79 2.46 -17.86 29.81
N ALA A 80 3.54 -17.75 30.59
CA ALA A 80 3.55 -17.08 31.89
C ALA A 80 3.24 -15.57 31.80
N ALA A 81 3.62 -14.90 30.71
CA ALA A 81 3.34 -13.48 30.50
C ALA A 81 1.88 -13.21 30.09
N ILE A 82 1.17 -14.20 29.54
CA ILE A 82 -0.23 -14.07 29.12
C ILE A 82 -1.18 -14.02 30.34
N CYS A 83 -0.84 -14.73 31.41
CA CYS A 83 -1.64 -14.75 32.64
C CYS A 83 -1.48 -13.47 33.50
N ASN A 84 -0.49 -12.62 33.19
CA ASN A 84 -0.23 -11.39 33.93
C ASN A 84 -0.06 -10.22 32.95
N VAL A 85 -1.19 -9.67 32.49
CA VAL A 85 -1.27 -8.61 31.46
C VAL A 85 -0.46 -7.36 31.85
N SER A 86 -0.32 -7.08 33.14
CA SER A 86 0.52 -6.01 33.71
C SER A 86 2.03 -6.18 33.49
N ALA A 87 2.51 -7.39 33.18
CA ALA A 87 3.92 -7.69 32.90
C ALA A 87 4.28 -7.59 31.40
N MET A 88 3.31 -7.29 30.53
CA MET A 88 3.52 -7.25 29.08
C MET A 88 4.02 -5.86 28.64
N LYS A 89 5.12 -5.83 27.88
CA LYS A 89 5.66 -4.59 27.27
C LYS A 89 4.70 -3.94 26.25
N ALA A 90 3.76 -4.70 25.71
CA ALA A 90 2.74 -4.25 24.76
C ALA A 90 1.44 -5.05 24.96
N ASP A 91 0.28 -4.36 24.94
CA ASP A 91 -1.04 -5.00 25.02
C ASP A 91 -1.24 -5.95 23.83
N PRO A 92 -1.44 -7.26 24.06
CA PRO A 92 -1.59 -8.25 23.00
C PRO A 92 -2.82 -7.99 22.11
N VAL A 93 -3.87 -7.34 22.64
CA VAL A 93 -5.06 -6.96 21.86
C VAL A 93 -4.74 -5.80 20.92
N GLN A 94 -3.97 -4.80 21.38
CA GLN A 94 -3.50 -3.72 20.53
C GLN A 94 -2.59 -4.23 19.41
N LEU A 95 -1.69 -5.15 19.73
CA LEU A 95 -0.82 -5.76 18.72
C LEU A 95 -1.63 -6.47 17.62
N ILE A 96 -2.66 -7.23 18.01
CA ILE A 96 -3.57 -7.89 17.06
C ILE A 96 -4.31 -6.87 16.18
N LYS A 97 -4.78 -5.76 16.76
CA LYS A 97 -5.46 -4.69 16.01
C LYS A 97 -4.53 -4.05 14.99
N THR A 98 -3.31 -3.68 15.40
CA THR A 98 -2.30 -3.10 14.51
C THR A 98 -1.98 -4.03 13.34
N ILE A 99 -1.77 -5.33 13.62
CA ILE A 99 -1.51 -6.33 12.59
C ILE A 99 -2.69 -6.44 11.60
N ALA A 100 -3.92 -6.45 12.10
CA ALA A 100 -5.11 -6.56 11.25
C ALA A 100 -5.31 -5.33 10.35
N MET A 101 -5.01 -4.13 10.86
CA MET A 101 -5.05 -2.89 10.09
C MET A 101 -3.96 -2.86 9.01
N GLU A 102 -2.74 -3.28 9.35
CA GLU A 102 -1.61 -3.34 8.40
C GLU A 102 -1.85 -4.37 7.28
N ASP A 103 -2.47 -5.53 7.57
CA ASP A 103 -2.85 -6.53 6.55
C ASP A 103 -3.91 -5.98 5.59
N ALA A 104 -4.97 -5.36 6.11
CA ALA A 104 -5.98 -4.73 5.28
C ALA A 104 -5.36 -3.64 4.39
N ALA A 105 -4.46 -2.81 4.92
CA ALA A 105 -3.79 -1.76 4.15
C ALA A 105 -2.97 -2.33 2.98
N LEU A 106 -2.27 -3.46 3.19
CA LEU A 106 -1.49 -4.13 2.13
C LEU A 106 -2.37 -4.61 0.97
N GLU A 107 -3.61 -5.01 1.21
CA GLU A 107 -4.53 -5.44 0.15
C GLU A 107 -4.95 -4.28 -0.78
N PHE A 108 -4.87 -3.03 -0.30
CA PHE A 108 -5.12 -1.82 -1.10
C PHE A 108 -3.86 -1.20 -1.69
N ALA A 109 -2.69 -1.53 -1.13
CA ALA A 109 -1.45 -0.87 -1.47
C ALA A 109 -1.06 -1.07 -2.94
N LEU A 110 -1.20 -2.30 -3.47
CA LEU A 110 -0.85 -2.59 -4.86
C LEU A 110 -1.81 -1.93 -5.87
N PRO A 111 -3.14 -2.11 -5.78
CA PRO A 111 -4.08 -1.39 -6.66
C PRO A 111 -3.93 0.13 -6.60
N GLY A 112 -3.74 0.69 -5.39
CA GLY A 112 -3.53 2.13 -5.19
C GLY A 112 -2.23 2.62 -5.85
N PHE A 113 -1.13 1.90 -5.66
CA PHE A 113 0.15 2.21 -6.31
C PHE A 113 0.04 2.15 -7.84
N LEU A 114 -0.56 1.10 -8.40
CA LEU A 114 -0.74 0.96 -9.85
C LEU A 114 -1.60 2.09 -10.43
N ARG A 115 -2.63 2.54 -9.70
CA ARG A 115 -3.44 3.69 -10.11
C ARG A 115 -2.66 4.99 -10.10
N LEU A 116 -1.87 5.25 -9.05
CA LEU A 116 -1.01 6.44 -8.97
C LEU A 116 0.05 6.44 -10.09
N LEU A 117 0.62 5.27 -10.37
CA LEU A 117 1.57 5.06 -11.45
C LEU A 117 0.92 5.30 -12.82
N GLY A 118 -0.30 4.79 -13.01
CA GLY A 118 -1.13 5.03 -14.20
C GLY A 118 -1.48 6.50 -14.39
N ALA A 119 -1.77 7.24 -13.32
CA ALA A 119 -2.08 8.67 -13.40
C ALA A 119 -0.91 9.51 -13.96
N CYS A 120 0.33 9.02 -13.89
CA CYS A 120 1.46 9.68 -14.54
C CYS A 120 1.32 9.70 -16.07
N SER A 121 0.57 8.79 -16.70
CA SER A 121 0.36 8.79 -18.15
C SER A 121 -0.30 10.08 -18.67
N VAL A 122 -1.03 10.80 -17.82
CA VAL A 122 -1.62 12.11 -18.15
C VAL A 122 -0.57 13.09 -18.65
N TYR A 123 0.70 12.98 -18.23
CA TYR A 123 1.77 13.84 -18.75
C TYR A 123 2.14 13.51 -20.21
N CYS A 124 1.91 12.27 -20.65
CA CYS A 124 2.17 11.82 -22.02
C CYS A 124 1.06 12.18 -22.99
N ASP A 125 -0.17 12.35 -22.51
CA ASP A 125 -1.35 12.68 -23.33
C ASP A 125 -1.52 14.20 -23.57
N ARG A 126 -0.65 15.05 -23.00
CA ARG A 126 -0.74 16.51 -23.13
C ARG A 126 -0.30 17.01 -24.50
N PHE A 127 -1.26 17.21 -25.40
CA PHE A 127 -1.26 18.35 -26.33
C PHE A 127 -2.00 19.51 -25.66
N GLU A 128 -1.30 20.64 -25.52
CA GLU A 128 -1.72 21.98 -25.02
C GLU A 128 -2.68 22.08 -23.81
N PRO A 129 -2.27 22.74 -22.71
CA PRO A 129 -3.14 22.97 -21.56
C PRO A 129 -4.16 24.08 -21.88
N THR A 130 -5.36 23.73 -22.33
CA THR A 130 -6.49 24.69 -22.36
C THR A 130 -7.04 24.90 -20.95
N ALA A 131 -7.28 26.15 -20.56
CA ALA A 131 -7.57 26.60 -19.19
C ALA A 131 -8.88 26.09 -18.52
N HIS A 132 -9.53 25.06 -19.06
CA HIS A 132 -10.84 24.56 -18.59
C HIS A 132 -10.79 23.16 -17.95
N TRP A 133 -9.70 22.82 -17.25
CA TRP A 133 -9.65 21.56 -16.52
C TRP A 133 -10.52 21.64 -15.26
N LYS A 134 -11.77 21.19 -15.40
CA LYS A 134 -12.65 20.85 -14.28
C LYS A 134 -11.83 20.06 -13.26
N LYS A 135 -11.79 20.55 -12.02
CA LYS A 135 -11.22 19.82 -10.88
C LYS A 135 -11.68 18.36 -10.96
N PRO A 136 -10.79 17.36 -10.81
CA PRO A 136 -11.22 15.98 -10.80
C PRO A 136 -12.31 15.83 -9.75
N LYS A 137 -13.49 15.32 -10.17
CA LYS A 137 -14.59 15.02 -9.24
C LYS A 137 -14.00 14.18 -8.12
N ARG A 138 -14.18 14.60 -6.85
CA ARG A 138 -13.64 13.90 -5.68
C ARG A 138 -14.03 12.42 -5.77
N HIS A 139 -13.09 11.58 -6.16
CA HIS A 139 -13.20 10.15 -5.89
C HIS A 139 -13.05 9.96 -4.38
N MET A 140 -13.72 8.94 -3.83
CA MET A 140 -13.52 8.49 -2.46
C MET A 140 -12.04 8.53 -2.10
N SER A 141 -11.72 9.08 -0.93
CA SER A 141 -10.33 9.11 -0.48
C SER A 141 -9.83 7.68 -0.25
N ASP A 142 -8.51 7.48 -0.27
CA ASP A 142 -7.92 6.18 0.01
C ASP A 142 -8.34 5.66 1.40
N GLN A 143 -8.58 6.57 2.37
CA GLN A 143 -9.16 6.22 3.67
C GLN A 143 -10.60 5.68 3.55
N ASP A 144 -11.45 6.28 2.72
CA ASP A 144 -12.82 5.80 2.52
C ASP A 144 -12.85 4.41 1.86
N LEU A 145 -11.90 4.13 0.96
CA LEU A 145 -11.77 2.83 0.29
C LEU A 145 -11.31 1.74 1.26
N VAL A 146 -10.35 2.05 2.14
CA VAL A 146 -9.92 1.16 3.22
C VAL A 146 -11.08 0.86 4.19
N ILE A 147 -11.84 1.88 4.60
CA ILE A 147 -13.00 1.71 5.49
C ILE A 147 -14.06 0.82 4.83
N LYS A 148 -14.43 1.10 3.56
CA LYS A 148 -15.44 0.30 2.87
C LYS A 148 -15.01 -1.14 2.63
N HIS A 149 -13.73 -1.39 2.35
CA HIS A 149 -13.25 -2.78 2.28
C HIS A 149 -13.42 -3.49 3.61
N PHE A 150 -13.05 -2.85 4.70
CA PHE A 150 -13.14 -3.49 6.01
C PHE A 150 -14.58 -3.88 6.34
N LEU A 151 -15.54 -3.02 5.98
CA LEU A 151 -16.96 -3.25 6.20
C LEU A 151 -17.60 -4.26 5.24
N THR A 152 -17.09 -4.40 4.01
CA THR A 152 -17.75 -5.19 2.94
C THR A 152 -16.95 -6.37 2.44
N ARG A 153 -15.67 -6.48 2.83
CA ARG A 153 -14.64 -7.40 2.30
C ARG A 153 -14.45 -7.36 0.78
N LYS A 154 -14.90 -6.29 0.13
CA LYS A 154 -14.78 -6.09 -1.33
C LYS A 154 -13.42 -5.52 -1.69
N ASN A 155 -12.76 -6.07 -2.70
CA ASN A 155 -11.46 -5.56 -3.17
C ASN A 155 -11.60 -4.19 -3.87
N TYR A 156 -10.47 -3.55 -4.19
CA TYR A 156 -10.46 -2.20 -4.78
C TYR A 156 -11.31 -2.08 -6.06
N GLU A 157 -11.22 -3.05 -6.97
CA GLU A 157 -12.03 -3.04 -8.19
C GLU A 157 -13.53 -3.14 -7.89
N GLN A 158 -13.92 -4.00 -6.96
CA GLN A 158 -15.32 -4.16 -6.53
C GLN A 158 -15.85 -2.91 -5.83
N LEU A 159 -15.00 -2.20 -5.08
CA LEU A 159 -15.38 -0.96 -4.38
C LEU A 159 -15.54 0.22 -5.33
N VAL A 160 -14.68 0.34 -6.34
CA VAL A 160 -14.77 1.41 -7.33
C VAL A 160 -15.91 1.16 -8.32
N LYS A 161 -16.15 -0.09 -8.74
CA LYS A 161 -17.24 -0.47 -9.65
C LYS A 161 -18.63 -0.37 -9.00
N GLY A 162 -18.74 -0.50 -7.68
CA GLY A 162 -20.03 -0.41 -6.96
C GLY A 162 -20.48 1.01 -6.60
N THR A 163 -19.76 2.04 -7.04
CA THR A 163 -20.05 3.47 -6.78
C THR A 163 -20.39 4.27 -8.04
N LEU A 164 -20.46 3.62 -9.20
CA LEU A 164 -20.91 4.21 -10.46
C LEU A 164 -22.37 3.84 -10.72
#